data_AF-A0A7N2RB88-F1
#
_entry.id   AF-A0A7N2RB88-F1
#
_cell.length_a   1.000
_cell.length_b   1.000
_cell.length_c   1.000
_cell.angle_alpha   90.00
_cell.angle_beta   90.00
_cell.angle_gamma   90.00
#
_symmetry.space_group_name_H-M   'P 1'
#
loop_
_entity.id
_entity.type
_entity.pdbx_description
1 polymer ?
#
loop_
_entity_poly.entity_id
_entity_poly.type
_entity_poly.pdbx_seq_one_letter_code
_entity_poly.pdbx_strand_id
1 'polypeptide(L)'
;MQPDQIVWQPYEADFGHLSEFCVAGRDTWTARVPLVCFCIVEKHHPNRVLRQFRLAQEPLDNVVYDDRLHKIDLRGKVEKNWREEHGRYIISWDMRRQQLCHAPPQIGDMPCDHAYYCWYRPITRKYVDRTLN
;
A
#
# COMPACT_ATOMS: atom_id res chain seq x y z
N MET A 1 -15.66 -18.80 7.79
CA MET A 1 -15.58 -17.36 7.52
C MET A 1 -16.91 -16.95 6.93
N GLN A 2 -17.66 -16.06 7.57
CA GLN A 2 -18.92 -15.59 6.97
C GLN A 2 -18.60 -14.78 5.70
N PRO A 3 -19.43 -14.84 4.66
CA PRO A 3 -19.15 -14.21 3.36
C PRO A 3 -18.99 -12.68 3.40
N ASP A 4 -19.30 -12.06 4.53
CA ASP A 4 -19.32 -10.62 4.74
C ASP A 4 -18.11 -10.06 5.51
N GLN A 5 -17.25 -10.92 6.09
CA GLN A 5 -16.19 -10.47 7.00
C GLN A 5 -14.78 -10.78 6.50
N ILE A 6 -14.06 -9.74 6.09
CA ILE A 6 -12.60 -9.78 5.93
C ILE A 6 -11.98 -9.66 7.31
N VAL A 7 -11.18 -10.66 7.68
CA VAL A 7 -10.39 -10.65 8.90
C VAL A 7 -8.99 -10.16 8.56
N TRP A 8 -8.69 -8.92 8.99
CA TRP A 8 -7.34 -8.37 8.85
C TRP A 8 -6.48 -8.82 10.04
N GLN A 9 -5.64 -9.82 9.82
CA GLN A 9 -4.70 -10.30 10.83
C GLN A 9 -3.38 -9.50 10.79
N PRO A 10 -2.80 -9.14 11.95
CA PRO A 10 -1.49 -8.50 11.99
C PRO A 10 -0.37 -9.41 11.50
N TYR A 11 0.60 -8.85 10.77
CA TYR A 11 1.72 -9.60 10.21
C TYR A 11 2.70 -10.12 11.29
N GLU A 12 2.68 -9.57 12.52
CA GLU A 12 3.66 -9.93 13.56
C GLU A 12 3.71 -11.41 13.89
N ALA A 13 2.58 -12.13 13.74
CA ALA A 13 2.53 -13.56 14.03
C ALA A 13 3.50 -14.37 13.15
N ASP A 14 3.80 -13.87 11.95
CA ASP A 14 4.59 -14.59 10.95
C ASP A 14 6.08 -14.20 10.97
N PHE A 15 6.47 -13.13 11.65
CA PHE A 15 7.84 -12.59 11.59
C PHE A 15 8.90 -13.56 12.10
N GLY A 16 8.57 -14.40 13.09
CA GLY A 16 9.50 -15.38 13.64
C GLY A 16 9.97 -16.44 12.62
N HIS A 17 9.25 -16.60 11.51
CA HIS A 17 9.57 -17.56 10.45
C HIS A 17 10.31 -16.92 9.26
N LEU A 18 10.47 -15.60 9.25
CA LEU A 18 11.06 -14.85 8.15
C LEU A 18 12.56 -14.59 8.38
N SER A 19 13.34 -14.54 7.31
CA SER A 19 14.73 -14.08 7.38
C SER A 19 14.79 -12.60 7.82
N GLU A 20 15.91 -12.19 8.43
CA GLU A 20 16.11 -10.80 8.87
C GLU A 20 15.91 -9.79 7.73
N PHE A 21 16.33 -10.15 6.52
CA PHE A 21 16.14 -9.32 5.33
C PHE A 21 14.67 -9.05 5.01
N CYS A 22 13.78 -10.02 5.25
CA CYS A 22 12.35 -9.85 5.01
C CYS A 22 11.67 -8.89 6.00
N VAL A 23 12.26 -8.72 7.19
CA VAL A 23 11.77 -7.79 8.23
C VAL A 23 12.58 -6.50 8.30
N ALA A 24 13.60 -6.35 7.44
CA ALA A 24 14.43 -5.17 7.37
C ALA A 24 13.60 -3.93 6.99
N GLY A 25 13.89 -2.80 7.62
CA GLY A 25 13.19 -1.54 7.35
C GLY A 25 11.74 -1.50 7.81
N ARG A 26 11.35 -2.37 8.76
CA ARG A 26 9.99 -2.44 9.35
C ARG A 26 9.45 -1.09 9.81
N ASP A 27 10.33 -0.24 10.32
CA ASP A 27 10.07 1.14 10.74
C ASP A 27 9.62 2.08 9.60
N THR A 28 9.66 1.62 8.34
CA THR A 28 9.26 2.39 7.15
C THR A 28 8.16 1.74 6.32
N TRP A 29 7.62 0.58 6.74
CA TRP A 29 6.61 -0.15 5.97
C TRP A 29 5.29 0.59 5.79
N THR A 30 4.97 1.49 6.71
CA THR A 30 3.78 2.33 6.62
C THR A 30 4.02 3.65 5.89
N ALA A 31 5.18 3.85 5.26
CA ALA A 31 5.47 5.05 4.49
C ALA A 31 4.61 5.15 3.22
N ARG A 32 3.92 6.28 3.00
CA ARG A 32 3.15 6.57 1.78
C ARG A 32 4.05 7.21 0.71
N VAL A 33 4.99 6.44 0.17
CA VAL A 33 6.06 6.92 -0.73
C VAL A 33 6.06 6.22 -2.09
N PRO A 34 6.68 6.79 -3.14
CA PRO A 34 6.93 6.03 -4.37
C PRO A 34 8.00 4.95 -4.15
N LEU A 35 7.74 3.73 -4.60
CA LEU A 35 8.74 2.69 -4.83
C LEU A 35 9.39 2.94 -6.18
N VAL A 36 10.71 3.06 -6.23
CA VAL A 36 11.46 3.42 -7.44
C VAL A 36 12.34 2.25 -7.85
N CYS A 37 12.16 1.74 -9.07
CA CYS A 37 12.97 0.67 -9.65
C CYS A 37 13.18 0.92 -11.15
N PHE A 38 14.37 1.42 -11.53
CA PHE A 38 14.73 1.75 -12.91
C PHE A 38 13.67 2.60 -13.63
N CYS A 39 12.86 2.00 -14.50
CA CYS A 39 11.83 2.67 -15.29
C CYS A 39 10.44 2.64 -14.64
N ILE A 40 10.30 1.97 -13.49
CA ILE A 40 9.03 1.78 -12.79
C ILE A 40 9.06 2.63 -11.54
N VAL A 41 8.01 3.43 -11.38
CA VAL A 41 7.71 4.14 -10.15
C VAL A 41 6.27 3.82 -9.78
N GLU A 42 6.06 3.22 -8.61
CA GLU A 42 4.73 2.84 -8.13
C GLU A 42 4.48 3.43 -6.74
N LYS A 43 3.27 3.92 -6.48
CA LYS A 43 2.97 4.51 -5.17
C LYS A 43 2.68 3.41 -4.14
N HIS A 44 3.43 3.40 -3.03
CA HIS A 44 3.16 2.54 -1.89
C HIS A 44 1.94 3.06 -1.11
N HIS A 45 0.94 2.20 -0.91
CA HIS A 45 -0.33 2.53 -0.26
C HIS A 45 -0.61 1.62 0.96
N PRO A 46 0.24 1.67 2.00
CA PRO A 46 0.04 0.87 3.20
C PRO A 46 -1.21 1.29 3.98
N ASN A 47 -1.70 2.51 3.75
CA ASN A 47 -2.93 3.04 4.34
C ASN A 47 -4.18 2.23 3.97
N ARG A 48 -4.11 1.27 3.04
CA ARG A 48 -5.20 0.34 2.70
C ARG A 48 -5.31 -0.85 3.65
N VAL A 49 -4.26 -1.13 4.41
CA VAL A 49 -4.09 -2.36 5.18
C VAL A 49 -3.47 -2.11 6.57
N LEU A 50 -3.75 -0.94 7.16
CA LEU A 50 -3.16 -0.49 8.43
C LEU A 50 -3.40 -1.47 9.58
N ARG A 51 -4.52 -2.21 9.55
CA ARG A 51 -4.81 -3.27 10.53
C ARG A 51 -3.74 -4.35 10.57
N GLN A 52 -3.12 -4.68 9.44
CA GLN A 52 -2.05 -5.68 9.40
C GLN A 52 -0.77 -5.18 10.08
N PHE A 53 -0.64 -3.87 10.29
CA PHE A 53 0.41 -3.21 11.06
C PHE A 53 -0.06 -2.81 12.48
N ARG A 54 -1.21 -3.33 12.95
CA ARG A 54 -1.84 -3.00 14.23
C ARG A 54 -2.26 -1.54 14.39
N LEU A 55 -2.47 -0.84 13.28
CA LEU A 55 -2.93 0.54 13.24
C LEU A 55 -4.42 0.60 12.85
N ALA A 56 -5.12 1.59 13.38
CA ALA A 56 -6.52 1.83 13.07
C ALA A 56 -6.70 2.17 11.58
N GLN A 57 -7.80 1.70 11.01
CA GLN A 57 -8.06 1.79 9.57
C GLN A 57 -9.19 2.77 9.29
N GLU A 58 -8.87 3.79 8.50
CA GLU A 58 -9.82 4.80 8.02
C GLU A 58 -10.15 4.60 6.54
N PRO A 59 -11.27 5.18 6.06
CA PRO A 59 -11.52 5.33 4.62
C PRO A 59 -10.32 5.96 3.90
N LEU A 60 -10.07 5.56 2.66
CA LEU A 60 -8.96 6.10 1.89
C LEU A 60 -9.29 7.48 1.32
N ASP A 61 -8.29 8.36 1.33
CA ASP A 61 -8.26 9.51 0.44
C ASP A 61 -8.24 9.06 -1.04
N ASN A 62 -8.63 9.98 -1.92
CA ASN A 62 -8.43 9.81 -3.35
C ASN A 62 -6.96 9.50 -3.66
N VAL A 63 -6.74 8.47 -4.49
CA VAL A 63 -5.39 8.13 -4.94
C VAL A 63 -4.98 9.10 -6.03
N VAL A 64 -3.93 9.86 -5.76
CA VAL A 64 -3.26 10.67 -6.78
C VAL A 64 -2.19 9.79 -7.42
N TYR A 65 -2.36 9.49 -8.70
CA TYR A 65 -1.40 8.78 -9.51
C TYR A 65 -0.85 9.68 -10.62
N ASP A 66 0.42 9.50 -11.01
CA ASP A 66 1.00 10.21 -12.14
C ASP A 66 0.96 9.31 -13.38
N ASP A 67 -0.11 9.44 -14.17
CA ASP A 67 -0.36 8.62 -15.36
C ASP A 67 0.80 8.61 -16.36
N ARG A 68 1.69 9.61 -16.32
CA ARG A 68 2.90 9.66 -17.16
C ARG A 68 3.83 8.48 -16.87
N LEU A 69 3.89 8.02 -15.61
CA LEU A 69 4.75 6.92 -15.19
C LEU A 69 4.37 5.59 -15.87
N HIS A 70 3.08 5.31 -16.02
CA HIS A 70 2.60 4.09 -16.69
C HIS A 70 2.80 4.11 -18.21
N LYS A 71 3.15 5.27 -18.78
CA LYS A 71 3.45 5.41 -20.21
C LYS A 71 4.94 5.22 -20.53
N ILE A 72 5.78 5.00 -19.51
CA ILE A 72 7.20 4.77 -19.69
C ILE A 72 7.40 3.32 -20.18
N ASP A 73 7.69 3.16 -21.46
CA ASP A 73 8.23 1.92 -22.01
C ASP A 73 9.77 1.91 -22.00
N LEU A 74 10.37 0.71 -22.06
CA LEU A 74 11.83 0.53 -22.05
C LEU A 74 12.48 0.61 -23.45
N ARG A 75 11.66 0.68 -24.52
CA ARG A 75 12.14 0.62 -25.90
C ARG A 75 12.98 1.86 -26.22
N GLY A 76 14.22 1.64 -26.66
CA GLY A 76 15.13 2.70 -27.10
C GLY A 76 15.70 3.60 -25.99
N LYS A 77 15.53 3.26 -24.70
CA LYS A 77 15.92 4.10 -23.55
C LYS A 77 17.15 3.60 -22.79
N VAL A 78 18.11 3.00 -23.50
CA VAL A 78 19.34 2.44 -22.90
C VAL A 78 20.20 3.52 -22.23
N GLU A 79 20.20 4.74 -22.76
CA GLU A 79 20.98 5.88 -22.23
C GLU A 79 20.17 6.80 -21.30
N LYS A 80 18.94 6.43 -20.93
CA LYS A 80 18.09 7.31 -20.12
C LYS A 80 18.65 7.45 -18.70
N ASN A 81 18.91 8.68 -18.29
CA ASN A 81 19.28 9.00 -16.91
C ASN A 81 18.07 8.88 -15.98
N TRP A 82 17.81 7.67 -15.48
CA TRP A 82 16.68 7.40 -14.58
C TRP A 82 16.76 8.16 -13.25
N ARG A 83 17.98 8.45 -12.77
CA ARG A 83 18.18 9.25 -11.55
C ARG A 83 17.62 10.65 -11.72
N GLU A 84 17.85 11.27 -12.87
CA GLU A 84 17.33 12.60 -13.19
C GLU A 84 15.83 12.55 -13.47
N GLU A 85 15.35 11.62 -14.31
CA GLU A 85 13.92 11.48 -14.62
C GLU A 85 13.08 11.24 -13.35
N HIS A 86 13.60 10.48 -12.40
CA HIS A 86 12.89 10.12 -11.17
C HIS A 86 13.30 10.94 -9.95
N GLY A 87 14.05 12.04 -10.13
CA GLY A 87 14.62 12.83 -9.03
C GLY A 87 13.60 13.20 -7.95
N ARG A 88 12.41 13.68 -8.33
CA ARG A 88 11.33 14.00 -7.38
C ARG A 88 10.84 12.81 -6.56
N TYR A 89 10.82 11.61 -7.15
CA TYR A 89 10.38 10.39 -6.47
C TYR A 89 11.47 9.84 -5.55
N ILE A 90 12.74 9.93 -5.99
CA ILE A 90 13.89 9.57 -5.16
C ILE A 90 13.92 10.45 -3.90
N ILE A 91 13.75 11.77 -4.04
CA ILE A 91 13.65 12.68 -2.89
C ILE A 91 12.49 12.26 -1.96
N SER A 92 11.32 11.94 -2.50
CA SER A 92 10.19 11.47 -1.68
C SER A 92 10.47 10.14 -0.96
N TRP A 93 11.20 9.22 -1.60
CA TRP A 93 11.61 7.95 -1.01
C TRP A 93 12.67 8.14 0.09
N ASP A 94 13.61 9.07 -0.10
CA ASP A 94 14.62 9.39 0.91
C ASP A 94 13.97 9.97 2.18
N MET A 95 12.86 10.71 2.00
CA MET A 95 12.05 11.25 3.10
C MET A 95 11.04 10.25 3.68
N ARG A 96 11.09 8.95 3.34
CA ARG A 96 10.07 7.96 3.73
C ARG A 96 9.77 7.88 5.24
N ARG A 97 10.78 8.10 6.08
CA ARG A 97 10.63 8.12 7.54
C ARG A 97 9.72 9.25 8.05
N GLN A 98 9.56 10.30 7.26
CA GLN A 98 8.68 11.45 7.55
C GLN A 98 7.29 11.28 6.93
N GLN A 99 7.07 10.25 6.12
CA GLN A 99 5.82 10.02 5.38
C GLN A 99 5.07 8.77 5.87
N LEU A 100 5.27 8.37 7.12
CA LEU A 100 4.59 7.23 7.73
C LEU A 100 3.10 7.51 7.90
N CYS A 101 2.28 6.46 7.87
CA CYS A 101 0.89 6.59 8.30
C CYS A 101 0.83 6.88 9.81
N HIS A 102 0.24 8.01 10.17
CA HIS A 102 -0.03 8.39 11.54
C HIS A 102 -1.47 8.01 11.89
N ALA A 103 -1.66 6.80 12.40
CA ALA A 103 -2.93 6.31 12.91
C ALA A 103 -2.74 5.79 14.35
N PRO A 104 -3.77 5.86 15.21
CA PRO A 104 -3.70 5.26 16.53
C PRO A 104 -3.63 3.72 16.41
N PRO A 105 -3.23 3.01 17.47
CA PRO A 105 -3.30 1.54 17.50
C PRO A 105 -4.73 1.05 17.27
N GLN A 106 -4.89 -0.06 16.54
CA GLN A 106 -6.19 -0.74 16.41
C GLN A 106 -6.50 -1.47 17.72
N ILE A 107 -7.59 -1.08 18.38
CA ILE A 107 -8.08 -1.71 19.61
C ILE A 107 -9.39 -2.43 19.30
N GLY A 108 -9.43 -3.74 19.56
CA GLY A 108 -10.61 -4.56 19.34
C GLY A 108 -11.07 -4.61 17.89
N ASP A 109 -12.30 -5.12 17.71
CA ASP A 109 -12.94 -5.20 16.40
C ASP A 109 -13.61 -3.88 16.03
N MET A 110 -13.56 -3.57 14.74
CA MET A 110 -14.22 -2.40 14.16
C MET A 110 -15.71 -2.73 13.92
N PRO A 111 -16.65 -1.88 14.37
CA PRO A 111 -18.08 -2.18 14.26
C PRO A 111 -18.51 -2.19 12.79
N CYS A 112 -19.57 -2.93 12.47
CA CYS A 112 -20.04 -3.13 11.10
C CYS A 112 -20.45 -1.84 10.38
N ASP A 113 -20.80 -0.78 11.11
CA ASP A 113 -21.20 0.54 10.61
C ASP A 113 -20.04 1.56 10.60
N HIS A 114 -18.82 1.14 10.94
CA HIS A 114 -17.64 2.00 10.88
C HIS A 114 -17.46 2.59 9.47
N ALA A 115 -17.03 3.86 9.41
CA ALA A 115 -16.86 4.61 8.17
C ALA A 115 -16.06 3.83 7.11
N TYR A 116 -14.98 3.16 7.51
CA TYR A 116 -14.20 2.29 6.62
C TYR A 116 -15.05 1.20 5.96
N TYR A 117 -15.88 0.45 6.69
CA TYR A 117 -16.70 -0.61 6.08
C TYR A 117 -17.82 -0.04 5.22
N CYS A 118 -18.40 1.10 5.60
CA CYS A 118 -19.35 1.84 4.78
C CYS A 118 -18.74 2.26 3.44
N TRP A 119 -17.46 2.67 3.43
CA TRP A 119 -16.71 2.97 2.21
C TRP A 119 -16.25 1.72 1.43
N TYR A 120 -15.76 0.69 2.13
CA TYR A 120 -15.10 -0.48 1.54
C TYR A 120 -16.09 -1.45 0.86
N ARG A 121 -17.25 -1.70 1.47
CA ARG A 121 -18.24 -2.66 0.97
C ARG A 121 -18.77 -2.35 -0.43
N PRO A 122 -19.15 -1.11 -0.79
CA PRO A 122 -19.68 -0.81 -2.13
C PRO A 122 -18.63 -0.86 -3.24
N ILE A 123 -17.35 -0.60 -2.93
CA ILE A 123 -16.28 -0.51 -3.93
C ILE A 123 -15.53 -1.83 -4.12
N THR A 124 -15.64 -2.77 -3.17
CA THR A 124 -14.92 -4.03 -3.22
C THR A 124 -15.76 -5.11 -3.89
N ARG A 125 -15.22 -5.71 -4.96
CA ARG A 125 -15.77 -6.92 -5.54
C ARG A 125 -15.45 -8.11 -4.65
N LYS A 126 -16.46 -8.64 -3.95
CA LYS A 126 -16.32 -9.79 -3.03
C LYS A 126 -16.34 -11.14 -3.74
N TYR A 127 -16.91 -11.18 -4.94
CA TYR A 127 -17.07 -12.39 -5.72
C TYR A 127 -16.57 -12.13 -7.15
N VAL A 128 -15.80 -13.08 -7.67
CA VAL A 128 -15.48 -13.16 -9.10
C VAL A 128 -16.26 -14.37 -9.60
N ASP A 129 -17.42 -14.14 -10.20
CA ASP A 129 -18.19 -15.20 -10.84
C ASP A 129 -17.57 -15.55 -12.21
N ARG A 130 -17.66 -16.82 -12.62
CA ARG A 130 -17.13 -17.35 -13.89
C ARG A 130 -18.13 -17.28 -15.04
N THR A 131 -19.27 -16.61 -14.89
CA THR A 131 -20.22 -16.44 -15.99
C THR A 131 -19.80 -15.30 -16.91
N LEU A 132 -18.94 -15.63 -17.88
CA LEU A 132 -18.96 -14.96 -19.17
C LEU A 132 -20.16 -15.52 -19.95
N ASN A 133 -21.12 -14.65 -20.26
CA ASN A 133 -21.98 -14.86 -21.44
C ASN A 133 -21.21 -14.47 -22.70
#